data_AF-A0A1V5GJG4-F1
#
_entry.id   AF-A0A1V5GJG4-F1
#
_cell.length_a   1.000
_cell.length_b   1.000
_cell.length_c   1.000
_cell.angle_alpha   90.00
_cell.angle_beta   90.00
_cell.angle_gamma   90.00
#
_symmetry.space_group_name_H-M   'P 1'
#
loop_
_entity.id
_entity.type
_entity.pdbx_description
1 polymer ?
#
loop_
_entity_poly.entity_id
_entity_poly.type
_entity_poly.pdbx_seq_one_letter_code
_entity_poly.pdbx_strand_id
1 'polypeptide(L)'
;MSGKRKPRKRKGLFNRGLVRLAAVAVIIGCTVLLITTEKDCREKEEQITVIQNKIDAYETENAELQRVLDSEDKEAYMEKVALEERGYAYPDERRFYDTTRD
;
A
#
# COMPACT_ATOMS: atom_id res chain seq x y z
N MET A 1 27.56 67.07 47.87
CA MET A 1 26.26 66.35 47.79
C MET A 1 25.97 65.92 46.35
N SER A 2 25.84 64.61 46.17
CA SER A 2 25.19 63.82 45.10
C SER A 2 25.00 64.43 43.69
N GLY A 3 25.86 64.04 42.74
CA GLY A 3 25.59 64.15 41.31
C GLY A 3 24.78 62.95 40.81
N LYS A 4 23.49 63.17 40.49
CA LYS A 4 22.58 62.14 39.95
C LYS A 4 23.03 61.66 38.57
N ARG A 5 23.43 60.39 38.43
CA ARG A 5 23.64 59.74 37.12
C ARG A 5 22.34 59.08 36.64
N LYS A 6 21.88 59.49 35.44
CA LYS A 6 20.64 59.05 34.77
C LYS A 6 20.65 57.54 34.43
N PRO A 7 19.49 56.84 34.39
CA PRO A 7 19.45 55.43 34.05
C PRO A 7 19.80 55.19 32.58
N ARG A 8 20.76 54.30 32.33
CA ARG A 8 21.10 53.80 30.99
C ARG A 8 19.91 53.01 30.44
N LYS A 9 19.30 53.49 29.34
CA LYS A 9 18.33 52.72 28.55
C LYS A 9 19.03 51.46 28.02
N ARG A 10 18.70 50.31 28.59
CA ARG A 10 19.07 49.01 28.02
C ARG A 10 18.31 48.88 26.69
N LYS A 11 19.00 49.08 25.57
CA LYS A 11 18.45 48.74 24.25
C LYS A 11 18.33 47.22 24.21
N GLY A 12 17.12 46.71 24.42
CA GLY A 12 16.78 45.29 24.42
C GLY A 12 17.11 44.64 23.08
N LEU A 13 17.41 43.34 23.14
CA LEU A 13 18.28 42.55 22.26
C LEU A 13 17.92 42.43 20.78
N PHE A 14 16.83 43.02 20.26
CA PHE A 14 16.51 42.88 18.84
C PHE A 14 15.99 44.18 18.23
N ASN A 15 16.63 44.58 17.13
CA ASN A 15 16.18 45.70 16.31
C ASN A 15 14.75 45.40 15.85
N ARG A 16 13.78 46.27 16.20
CA ARG A 16 12.33 46.03 16.03
C ARG A 16 11.93 45.66 14.59
N GLY A 17 12.73 46.08 13.60
CA GLY A 17 12.60 45.67 12.19
C GLY A 17 12.99 44.22 11.92
N LEU A 18 14.07 43.71 12.52
CA LEU A 18 14.51 42.32 12.35
C LEU A 18 13.51 41.33 12.94
N VAL A 19 12.92 41.64 14.11
CA VAL A 19 11.88 40.80 14.73
C VAL A 19 10.64 40.72 13.84
N ARG A 20 10.22 41.85 13.26
CA ARG A 20 9.09 41.88 12.32
C ARG A 20 9.38 41.08 11.06
N LEU A 21 10.58 41.20 10.50
CA LEU A 21 10.98 40.44 9.32
C LEU A 21 10.98 38.94 9.61
N ALA A 22 11.54 38.53 10.75
CA ALA A 22 11.54 37.13 11.19
C ALA A 22 10.12 36.60 11.40
N ALA A 23 9.23 37.38 12.02
CA ALA A 23 7.83 37.00 12.20
C ALA A 23 7.10 36.78 10.86
N VAL A 24 7.34 37.65 9.86
CA VAL A 24 6.78 37.49 8.51
C VAL A 24 7.33 36.23 7.83
N ALA A 25 8.63 35.97 7.95
CA ALA A 25 9.25 34.76 7.40
C ALA A 25 8.68 33.48 8.01
N VAL A 26 8.43 33.47 9.33
CA VAL A 26 7.79 32.33 10.01
C VAL A 26 6.37 32.09 9.50
N ILE A 27 5.57 33.15 9.32
CA ILE A 27 4.20 33.02 8.80
C ILE A 27 4.23 32.42 7.40
N ILE A 28 5.10 32.91 6.52
CA ILE A 28 5.25 32.36 5.16
C ILE A 28 5.67 30.89 5.22
N GLY A 29 6.65 30.54 6.05
CA GLY A 29 7.08 29.15 6.26
C GLY A 29 5.93 28.25 6.72
N CYS A 30 5.13 28.69 7.70
CA CYS A 30 3.96 27.96 8.16
C CYS A 30 2.92 27.77 7.05
N THR A 31 2.65 28.79 6.22
CA THR A 31 1.69 28.65 5.11
C THR A 31 2.13 27.62 4.08
N VAL A 32 3.44 27.58 3.75
CA VAL A 32 3.98 26.57 2.82
C VAL A 32 3.85 25.17 3.42
N LEU A 33 4.16 25.00 4.71
CA LEU A 33 4.05 23.72 5.41
C LEU A 33 2.62 23.17 5.42
N LEU A 34 1.62 24.02 5.65
CA LEU A 34 0.20 23.63 5.64
C LEU A 34 -0.23 23.11 4.26
N ILE A 35 0.16 23.82 3.19
CA ILE A 35 -0.15 23.42 1.81
C ILE A 35 0.52 22.10 1.46
N THR A 36 1.76 21.87 1.91
CA THR A 36 2.44 20.59 1.68
C THR A 36 1.78 19.43 2.43
N THR A 37 1.35 19.64 3.68
CA THR A 37 0.69 18.57 4.45
C THR A 37 -0.68 18.18 3.87
N GLU A 38 -1.44 19.12 3.31
CA GLU A 38 -2.71 18.79 2.65
C GLU A 38 -2.49 17.93 1.38
N LYS A 39 -1.42 18.21 0.63
CA LYS A 39 -1.05 17.40 -0.54
C LYS A 39 -0.63 15.99 -0.14
N ASP A 40 0.18 15.86 0.91
CA ASP A 40 0.61 14.57 1.43
C ASP A 40 -0.58 13.74 1.94
N CYS A 41 -1.55 14.38 2.62
CA CYS A 41 -2.78 13.70 3.04
C CYS A 41 -3.56 13.15 1.85
N ARG A 42 -3.78 13.95 0.79
CA ARG A 42 -4.51 13.48 -0.39
C ARG A 42 -3.77 12.35 -1.11
N GLU A 43 -2.46 12.45 -1.24
CA GLU A 43 -1.66 11.39 -1.86
C GLU A 43 -1.74 10.09 -1.05
N LYS A 44 -1.74 10.18 0.29
CA LYS A 44 -1.92 9.02 1.17
C LYS A 44 -3.32 8.41 1.08
N GLU A 45 -4.36 9.22 0.98
CA GLU A 45 -5.72 8.74 0.74
C GLU A 45 -5.83 8.01 -0.60
N GLU A 46 -5.27 8.59 -1.67
CA GLU A 46 -5.21 7.94 -2.98
C GLU A 46 -4.44 6.60 -2.90
N GLN A 47 -3.28 6.56 -2.23
CA GLN A 47 -2.52 5.34 -2.01
C GLN A 47 -3.34 4.27 -1.27
N ILE A 48 -4.09 4.64 -0.24
CA ILE A 48 -4.98 3.72 0.49
C ILE A 48 -6.05 3.17 -0.44
N THR A 49 -6.73 4.02 -1.21
CA THR A 49 -7.79 3.56 -2.14
C THR A 49 -7.24 2.61 -3.21
N VAL A 50 -6.05 2.91 -3.76
CA VAL A 50 -5.39 2.05 -4.74
C VAL A 50 -5.03 0.70 -4.14
N ILE A 51 -4.49 0.69 -2.92
CA ILE A 51 -4.14 -0.56 -2.23
C ILE A 51 -5.40 -1.37 -1.90
N GLN A 52 -6.46 -0.73 -1.41
CA GLN A 52 -7.72 -1.41 -1.11
C GLN A 52 -8.33 -2.06 -2.35
N ASN A 53 -8.38 -1.33 -3.47
CA ASN A 53 -8.86 -1.88 -4.74
C ASN A 53 -8.05 -3.10 -5.20
N LYS A 54 -6.73 -3.12 -4.95
CA LYS A 54 -5.89 -4.29 -5.24
C LYS A 54 -6.20 -5.46 -4.32
N ILE A 55 -6.43 -5.21 -3.03
CA ILE A 55 -6.82 -6.24 -2.07
C ILE A 55 -8.13 -6.88 -2.52
N ASP A 56 -9.16 -6.08 -2.81
CA ASP A 56 -10.47 -6.57 -3.22
C ASP A 56 -10.38 -7.39 -4.53
N ALA A 57 -9.56 -6.94 -5.48
CA ALA A 57 -9.30 -7.68 -6.72
C ALA A 57 -8.63 -9.03 -6.45
N TYR A 58 -7.59 -9.07 -5.61
CA TYR A 58 -6.90 -10.31 -5.26
C TYR A 58 -7.78 -11.25 -4.42
N GLU A 59 -8.61 -10.74 -3.52
CA GLU A 59 -9.57 -11.55 -2.76
C GLU A 59 -10.59 -12.20 -3.69
N THR A 60 -11.09 -11.44 -4.67
CA THR A 60 -12.02 -11.96 -5.69
C THR A 60 -11.36 -13.03 -6.54
N GLU A 61 -10.17 -12.76 -7.08
CA GLU A 61 -9.40 -13.71 -7.88
C GLU A 61 -9.09 -14.99 -7.10
N ASN A 62 -8.62 -14.85 -5.85
CA ASN A 62 -8.35 -15.99 -4.98
C ASN A 62 -9.61 -16.81 -4.68
N ALA A 63 -10.75 -16.15 -4.44
CA ALA A 63 -12.02 -16.83 -4.22
C ALA A 63 -12.46 -17.60 -5.48
N GLU A 64 -12.31 -17.03 -6.67
CA GLU A 64 -12.60 -17.73 -7.93
C GLU A 64 -11.67 -18.92 -8.16
N LEU A 65 -10.36 -18.74 -7.96
CA LEU A 65 -9.39 -19.82 -8.05
C LEU A 65 -9.72 -20.94 -7.06
N GLN A 66 -10.08 -20.61 -5.81
CA GLN A 66 -10.48 -21.58 -4.82
C GLN A 66 -11.74 -22.35 -5.24
N ARG A 67 -12.74 -21.66 -5.82
CA ARG A 67 -13.95 -22.32 -6.35
C ARG A 67 -13.63 -23.28 -7.49
N VAL A 68 -12.71 -22.92 -8.38
CA VAL A 68 -12.23 -23.83 -9.44
C VAL A 68 -11.48 -25.01 -8.82
N LEU A 69 -10.64 -24.74 -7.81
CA LEU A 69 -9.88 -25.76 -7.11
C LEU A 69 -10.73 -26.70 -6.25
N ASP A 70 -11.90 -26.27 -5.82
CA ASP A 70 -12.84 -27.07 -5.01
C ASP A 70 -13.95 -27.68 -5.88
N SER A 71 -13.93 -27.45 -7.19
CA SER A 71 -14.90 -28.06 -8.10
C SER A 71 -14.74 -29.59 -8.13
N GLU A 72 -15.88 -30.31 -8.10
CA GLU A 72 -15.92 -31.77 -8.10
C GLU A 72 -15.20 -32.38 -9.32
N ASP A 73 -15.15 -31.65 -10.43
CA ASP A 73 -14.53 -32.08 -11.68
C ASP A 73 -13.00 -31.89 -11.72
N LYS A 74 -12.38 -31.29 -10.69
CA LYS A 74 -10.93 -31.04 -10.68
C LYS A 74 -10.11 -32.32 -10.73
N GLU A 75 -10.49 -33.34 -9.97
CA GLU A 75 -9.74 -34.60 -9.95
C GLU A 75 -9.76 -35.27 -11.32
N ALA A 76 -10.93 -35.35 -11.95
CA ALA A 76 -11.11 -35.90 -13.29
C ALA A 76 -10.35 -35.08 -14.37
N TYR A 77 -10.36 -33.75 -14.26
CA TYR A 77 -9.59 -32.88 -15.15
C TYR A 77 -8.08 -33.09 -14.99
N MET A 78 -7.59 -33.15 -13.75
CA MET A 78 -6.19 -33.39 -13.44
C MET A 78 -5.72 -34.77 -13.89
N GLU A 79 -6.55 -35.80 -13.72
CA GLU A 79 -6.31 -37.15 -14.24
C GLU A 79 -6.17 -37.15 -15.75
N LYS A 80 -7.07 -36.45 -16.46
CA LYS A 80 -7.01 -36.33 -17.93
C LYS A 80 -5.72 -35.66 -18.40
N VAL A 81 -5.32 -34.53 -17.80
CA VAL A 81 -4.07 -33.84 -18.14
C VAL A 81 -2.85 -34.71 -17.82
N ALA A 82 -2.88 -35.41 -16.69
CA ALA A 82 -1.84 -36.35 -16.29
C ALA A 82 -1.67 -37.46 -17.35
N LEU A 83 -2.77 -38.03 -17.86
CA LEU A 83 -2.77 -39.05 -18.90
C LEU A 83 -2.34 -38.52 -20.27
N GLU A 84 -2.98 -37.45 -20.75
CA GLU A 84 -2.87 -37.00 -22.15
C GLU A 84 -1.62 -36.15 -22.41
N GLU A 85 -1.21 -35.30 -21.44
CA GLU A 85 -0.12 -34.35 -21.65
C GLU A 85 1.17 -34.69 -20.92
N ARG A 86 1.08 -35.47 -19.83
CA ARG A 86 2.23 -35.78 -18.98
C ARG A 86 2.61 -37.26 -18.98
N GLY A 87 1.76 -38.13 -19.54
CA GLY A 87 2.00 -39.57 -19.57
C GLY A 87 2.05 -40.21 -18.18
N TYR A 88 1.46 -39.59 -17.16
CA TYR A 88 1.39 -40.04 -15.78
C TYR A 88 0.26 -41.05 -15.51
N ALA A 89 -0.18 -41.80 -16.54
CA ALA A 89 -0.97 -43.00 -16.31
C ALA A 89 -0.23 -43.88 -15.31
N TYR A 90 -0.91 -44.36 -14.26
CA TYR A 90 -0.29 -45.27 -13.29
C TYR A 90 0.35 -46.44 -14.06
N PRO A 91 1.68 -46.61 -14.02
CA PRO A 91 2.37 -47.62 -14.82
C PRO A 91 1.90 -49.06 -14.56
N ASP A 92 1.21 -49.28 -13.44
CA ASP A 92 0.83 -50.55 -12.85
C ASP A 92 -0.68 -50.85 -12.90
N GLU A 93 -1.47 -50.04 -13.60
CA GLU A 93 -2.91 -50.30 -13.73
C GLU A 93 -3.19 -51.47 -14.69
N ARG A 94 -3.66 -52.60 -14.14
CA ARG A 94 -4.03 -53.77 -14.94
C ARG A 94 -5.41 -53.57 -15.57
N ARG A 95 -5.44 -53.53 -16.90
CA ARG A 95 -6.68 -53.51 -17.70
C ARG A 95 -7.05 -54.94 -18.10
N PHE A 96 -8.24 -55.39 -17.71
CA PHE A 96 -8.80 -56.67 -18.16
C PHE A 96 -9.86 -56.40 -19.22
N TYR A 97 -9.72 -57.01 -20.39
CA TYR A 97 -10.73 -56.99 -21.45
C TYR A 97 -11.38 -58.37 -21.49
N ASP A 98 -12.71 -58.41 -21.53
CA ASP A 98 -13.45 -59.66 -21.70
C ASP A 98 -13.33 -60.13 -23.15
N THR A 99 -12.52 -61.15 -23.38
CA THR A 99 -12.30 -61.76 -24.71
C THR A 99 -13.29 -62.89 -25.00
N THR A 100 -14.34 -63.07 -24.19
CA THR A 100 -15.32 -64.15 -24.38
C THR A 100 -16.47 -63.78 -25.33
N ARG A 101 -16.44 -62.56 -25.88
CA ARG A 101 -17.32 -62.11 -26.97
C ARG A 101 -16.50 -61.79 -28.22
N ASP A 102 -15.93 -62.81 -28.84
CA ASP A 102 -15.66 -62.88 -30.28
C ASP A 102 -16.07 -64.27 -30.80
#